data_AF-A0A7J3QGE8-F1
#
_entry.id   AF-A0A7J3QGE8-F1
#
_cell.length_a   1.000
_cell.length_b   1.000
_cell.length_c   1.000
_cell.angle_alpha   90.00
_cell.angle_beta   90.00
_cell.angle_gamma   90.00
#
_symmetry.space_group_name_H-M   'P 1'
#
loop_
_entity.id
_entity.type
_entity.pdbx_description
1 polymer ?
#
loop_
_entity_poly.entity_id
_entity_poly.type
_entity_poly.pdbx_seq_one_letter_code
_entity_poly.pdbx_strand_id
1 'polypeptide(L)'
;TIRDILSSLIGDIITVAGVGVLMFFALSLIRESLSNPKVGARDIGVRETGNAFAIGFLFTSLNIFFLLWWLSIGFSLILLALEIGFIGVMIMFFSHIWIDFLWLSMIAEAGKRGIAITGKKGYRAMLMVFGILLLFLGVNILLKRFTSISLL
;
A
#
# COMPACT_ATOMS: atom_id res chain seq x y z
N THR A 1 -7.61 -28.18 -3.67
CA THR A 1 -6.49 -27.57 -4.42
C THR A 1 -5.82 -26.42 -3.69
N ILE A 2 -6.45 -25.25 -3.48
CA ILE A 2 -5.82 -24.12 -2.73
C ILE A 2 -5.69 -24.43 -1.22
N ARG A 3 -6.71 -25.06 -0.63
CA ARG A 3 -6.67 -25.49 0.78
C ARG A 3 -5.58 -26.52 1.06
N ASP A 4 -5.25 -27.37 0.08
CA ASP A 4 -4.20 -28.39 0.19
C ASP A 4 -2.79 -27.78 0.11
N ILE A 5 -2.61 -26.76 -0.75
CA ILE A 5 -1.38 -25.95 -0.76
C ILE A 5 -1.22 -25.23 0.58
N LEU A 6 -2.32 -24.67 1.11
CA LEU A 6 -2.33 -24.02 2.40
C LEU A 6 -2.09 -25.00 3.56
N SER A 7 -2.48 -26.26 3.51
CA SER A 7 -2.18 -27.24 4.59
C SER A 7 -0.81 -27.90 4.46
N SER A 8 -0.13 -27.73 3.32
CA SER A 8 1.20 -28.27 3.06
C SER A 8 2.33 -27.42 3.66
N LEU A 9 3.54 -27.99 3.68
CA LEU A 9 4.81 -27.30 4.00
C LEU A 9 4.98 -25.97 3.24
N ILE A 10 4.45 -25.86 2.03
CA ILE A 10 4.49 -24.64 1.23
C ILE A 10 3.69 -23.52 1.90
N GLY A 11 2.54 -23.85 2.49
CA GLY A 11 1.73 -22.91 3.25
C GLY A 11 2.43 -22.39 4.51
N ASP A 12 3.22 -23.24 5.18
CA ASP A 12 4.02 -22.83 6.34
C ASP A 12 5.13 -21.85 5.94
N ILE A 13 5.85 -22.15 4.86
CA ILE A 13 6.91 -21.28 4.33
C ILE A 13 6.35 -19.91 3.94
N ILE A 14 5.22 -19.87 3.23
CA ILE A 14 4.57 -18.62 2.83
C ILE A 14 4.13 -17.84 4.07
N THR A 15 3.59 -18.50 5.09
CA THR A 15 3.12 -17.85 6.31
C THR A 15 4.29 -17.27 7.10
N VAL A 16 5.37 -18.03 7.29
CA VAL A 16 6.58 -17.55 7.98
C VAL A 16 7.24 -16.40 7.23
N ALA A 17 7.36 -16.50 5.90
CA ALA A 17 7.90 -15.43 5.07
C ALA A 17 7.05 -14.15 5.15
N GLY A 18 5.73 -14.28 5.00
CA GLY A 18 4.79 -13.16 5.08
C GLY A 18 4.82 -12.48 6.45
N VAL A 19 4.79 -13.26 7.54
CA VAL A 19 4.91 -12.71 8.90
C VAL A 19 6.28 -12.09 9.12
N GLY A 20 7.36 -12.69 8.63
CA GLY A 20 8.71 -12.11 8.72
C GLY A 20 8.78 -10.70 8.12
N VAL A 21 8.16 -10.50 6.95
CA VAL A 21 8.03 -9.19 6.31
C VAL A 21 7.18 -8.23 7.15
N LEU A 22 6.03 -8.68 7.68
CA LEU A 22 5.18 -7.86 8.55
C LEU A 22 5.93 -7.41 9.81
N MET A 23 6.65 -8.32 10.47
CA MET A 23 7.44 -8.03 11.68
C MET A 23 8.58 -7.05 11.37
N PHE A 24 9.25 -7.20 10.24
CA PHE A 24 10.28 -6.25 9.79
C PHE A 24 9.72 -4.83 9.64
N PHE A 25 8.57 -4.67 8.99
CA PHE A 25 7.92 -3.36 8.86
C PHE A 25 7.44 -2.84 10.20
N ALA A 26 6.85 -3.69 11.04
CA ALA A 26 6.35 -3.30 12.36
C ALA A 26 7.46 -2.77 13.27
N LEU A 27 8.60 -3.47 13.32
CA LEU A 27 9.78 -3.04 14.08
C LEU A 27 10.40 -1.76 13.50
N SER A 28 10.41 -1.62 12.17
CA SER A 28 10.91 -0.41 11.51
C SER A 28 10.08 0.82 11.89
N LEU A 29 8.75 0.70 11.88
CA LEU A 29 7.82 1.77 12.28
C LEU A 29 7.99 2.15 13.75
N ILE A 30 8.13 1.17 14.65
CA ILE A 30 8.33 1.42 16.09
C ILE A 30 9.69 2.08 16.33
N ARG A 31 10.75 1.60 15.67
CA ARG A 31 12.09 2.17 15.77
C ARG A 31 12.12 3.62 15.29
N GLU A 32 11.43 3.92 14.20
CA GLU A 32 11.32 5.27 13.65
C GLU A 32 10.39 6.18 14.46
N SER A 33 9.42 5.63 15.16
CA SER A 33 8.64 6.36 16.16
C SER A 33 9.51 6.78 17.36
N LEU A 34 10.34 5.87 17.86
CA LEU A 34 11.21 6.09 19.03
C LEU A 34 12.42 6.98 18.72
N SER A 35 13.05 6.79 17.55
CA SER A 35 14.03 7.75 17.02
C SER A 35 13.30 9.01 16.57
N ASN A 36 13.92 10.20 16.60
CA ASN A 36 13.22 11.41 16.12
C ASN A 36 12.72 11.20 14.68
N PRO A 37 11.39 11.11 14.45
CA PRO A 37 10.90 10.81 13.12
C PRO A 37 11.27 11.95 12.19
N LYS A 38 11.76 11.59 11.00
CA LYS A 38 12.16 12.53 9.96
C LYS A 38 10.89 13.04 9.30
N VAL A 39 10.50 14.26 9.63
CA VAL A 39 9.22 14.82 9.19
C VAL A 39 9.50 15.79 8.04
N GLY A 40 9.50 15.24 6.83
CA GLY A 40 9.57 16.01 5.58
C GLY A 40 10.75 15.64 4.69
N ALA A 41 10.63 15.99 3.40
CA ALA A 41 11.62 15.71 2.35
C ALA A 41 13.00 16.34 2.61
N ARG A 42 13.12 17.30 3.55
CA ARG A 42 14.41 17.87 3.97
C ARG A 42 15.16 16.99 4.98
N ASP A 43 14.46 16.21 5.80
CA ASP A 43 15.05 15.34 6.84
C ASP A 43 15.39 13.94 6.29
N ILE A 44 14.59 13.50 5.31
CA ILE A 44 14.86 12.33 4.49
C ILE A 44 15.87 12.82 3.45
N GLY A 45 17.16 12.51 3.62
CA GLY A 45 18.20 12.83 2.64
C GLY A 45 17.99 12.04 1.35
N VAL A 46 16.92 12.34 0.62
CA VAL A 46 16.57 11.74 -0.67
C VAL A 46 17.65 12.19 -1.63
N ARG A 47 18.69 11.37 -1.75
CA ARG A 47 19.62 11.49 -2.87
C ARG A 47 18.85 11.06 -4.10
N GLU A 48 18.60 11.98 -5.02
CA GLU A 48 18.05 11.70 -6.35
C GLU A 48 19.04 10.82 -7.14
N THR A 49 19.04 9.52 -6.84
CA THR A 49 20.03 8.57 -7.34
C THR A 49 19.43 7.51 -8.24
N GLY A 50 18.17 7.66 -8.64
CA GLY A 50 17.51 6.79 -9.60
C GLY A 50 16.87 7.58 -10.72
N ASN A 51 16.85 6.98 -11.92
CA ASN A 51 16.09 7.52 -13.04
C ASN A 51 14.59 7.54 -12.66
N ALA A 52 14.03 8.74 -12.49
CA ALA A 52 12.64 8.93 -12.07
C ALA A 52 11.65 8.21 -12.99
N PHE A 53 11.96 8.12 -14.28
CA PHE A 53 11.15 7.38 -15.24
C PHE A 53 11.19 5.87 -14.99
N ALA A 54 12.37 5.31 -14.69
CA ALA A 54 12.50 3.88 -14.37
C ALA A 54 11.79 3.54 -13.07
N ILE A 55 11.90 4.40 -12.05
CA ILE A 55 11.19 4.22 -10.78
C ILE A 55 9.67 4.28 -11.00
N GLY A 56 9.18 5.28 -11.74
CA GLY A 56 7.76 5.40 -12.06
C GLY A 56 7.23 4.20 -12.84
N PHE A 57 7.95 3.77 -13.88
CA PHE A 57 7.58 2.61 -14.69
C PHE A 57 7.55 1.32 -13.86
N LEU A 58 8.57 1.05 -13.05
CA LEU A 58 8.62 -0.11 -12.18
C LEU A 58 7.51 -0.06 -11.13
N PHE A 59 7.25 1.11 -10.55
CA PHE A 59 6.19 1.27 -9.56
C PHE A 59 4.81 1.00 -10.15
N THR A 60 4.51 1.50 -11.34
CA THR A 60 3.22 1.21 -12.02
C THR A 60 3.12 -0.25 -12.44
N SER A 61 4.19 -0.83 -12.99
CA SER A 61 4.16 -2.19 -13.54
C SER A 61 4.14 -3.28 -12.45
N LEU A 62 4.81 -3.04 -11.32
CA LEU A 62 4.89 -3.99 -10.19
C LEU A 62 3.75 -3.81 -9.18
N ASN A 63 2.90 -2.79 -9.34
CA ASN A 63 1.77 -2.58 -8.46
C ASN A 63 0.60 -3.49 -8.85
N ILE A 64 0.46 -4.60 -8.13
CA ILE A 64 -0.62 -5.57 -8.36
C ILE A 64 -2.02 -4.95 -8.29
N PHE A 65 -2.25 -3.93 -7.46
CA PHE A 65 -3.54 -3.26 -7.35
C PHE A 65 -3.89 -2.46 -8.59
N PHE A 66 -2.90 -1.82 -9.22
CA PHE A 66 -3.09 -1.08 -10.47
C PHE A 66 -3.52 -2.03 -11.60
N LEU A 67 -2.82 -3.16 -11.74
CA LEU A 67 -3.16 -4.18 -12.73
C LEU A 67 -4.55 -4.78 -12.49
N LEU A 68 -4.86 -5.10 -11.23
CA LEU A 68 -6.18 -5.64 -10.87
C LEU A 68 -7.30 -4.64 -11.13
N TRP A 69 -7.08 -3.34 -10.86
CA TRP A 69 -8.06 -2.30 -11.15
C TRP A 69 -8.34 -2.20 -12.65
N TRP A 70 -7.31 -2.20 -13.49
CA TRP A 70 -7.46 -2.18 -14.94
C TRP A 70 -8.17 -3.42 -15.48
N LEU A 71 -7.83 -4.60 -14.97
CA LEU A 71 -8.46 -5.86 -15.37
C LEU A 71 -9.94 -5.95 -14.94
N SER A 72 -10.32 -5.26 -13.86
CA SER A 72 -11.68 -5.31 -13.30
C SER A 72 -12.52 -4.09 -13.67
N ILE A 73 -12.37 -3.00 -12.92
CA ILE A 73 -13.17 -1.78 -13.03
C ILE A 73 -12.83 -1.04 -14.32
N GLY A 74 -11.54 -0.92 -14.66
CA GLY A 74 -11.09 -0.23 -15.86
C GLY A 74 -11.68 -0.84 -17.14
N PHE A 75 -11.63 -2.17 -17.25
CA PHE A 75 -12.23 -2.88 -18.39
C PHE A 75 -13.75 -2.67 -18.48
N SER A 76 -14.45 -2.79 -17.34
CA SER A 76 -15.91 -2.56 -17.29
C SER A 76 -16.30 -1.14 -17.72
N LEU A 77 -15.52 -0.12 -17.34
CA LEU A 77 -15.74 1.27 -17.73
C LEU A 77 -15.56 1.48 -19.24
N ILE A 78 -14.57 0.82 -19.85
CA ILE A 78 -14.38 0.86 -21.31
C ILE A 78 -15.57 0.23 -22.02
N LEU A 79 -16.03 -0.94 -21.57
CA LEU A 79 -17.19 -1.61 -22.16
C LEU A 79 -18.44 -0.74 -22.11
N LEU A 80 -18.71 -0.11 -20.96
CA LEU A 80 -19.84 0.80 -20.80
C LEU A 80 -19.73 2.02 -21.73
N ALA A 81 -18.52 2.57 -21.86
CA ALA A 81 -18.28 3.70 -22.76
C ALA A 81 -18.43 3.31 -24.25
N LEU A 82 -18.12 2.07 -24.60
CA LEU A 82 -18.30 1.54 -25.96
C LEU A 82 -19.76 1.39 -26.37
N GLU A 83 -20.71 1.21 -25.42
CA GLU A 83 -22.15 1.19 -25.73
C GLU A 83 -22.64 2.52 -26.32
N ILE A 84 -21.98 3.63 -25.94
CA ILE A 84 -22.25 4.99 -26.46
C ILE A 84 -21.44 5.24 -27.75
N GLY A 85 -20.57 4.32 -28.14
CA GLY A 85 -19.68 4.41 -29.30
C GLY A 85 -18.40 5.21 -29.02
N PHE A 86 -17.67 5.58 -30.08
CA PHE A 86 -16.35 6.22 -29.98
C PHE A 86 -16.37 7.51 -29.15
N ILE A 87 -17.45 8.29 -29.23
CA ILE A 87 -17.59 9.53 -28.45
C ILE A 87 -17.65 9.25 -26.93
N GLY A 88 -18.28 8.16 -26.52
CA GLY A 88 -18.35 7.73 -25.13
C GLY A 88 -16.96 7.37 -24.59
N VAL A 89 -16.16 6.67 -25.39
CA VAL A 89 -14.77 6.32 -25.04
C VAL A 89 -13.92 7.57 -24.87
N MET A 90 -14.06 8.57 -25.74
CA MET A 90 -13.33 9.83 -25.61
C MET A 90 -13.70 10.57 -24.32
N ILE A 91 -15.00 10.71 -24.04
CA ILE A 91 -15.49 11.39 -22.84
C ILE A 91 -15.01 10.65 -21.57
N MET A 92 -15.12 9.33 -21.55
CA MET A 92 -14.65 8.50 -20.45
C MET A 92 -13.14 8.66 -20.24
N PHE A 93 -12.34 8.58 -21.30
CA PHE A 93 -10.88 8.68 -21.23
C PHE A 93 -10.42 10.03 -20.66
N PHE A 94 -10.95 11.14 -21.16
CA PHE A 94 -10.61 12.46 -20.62
C PHE A 94 -11.08 12.60 -19.17
N SER A 95 -12.32 12.23 -18.87
CA SER A 95 -12.84 12.33 -17.50
C SER A 95 -12.01 11.50 -16.51
N HIS A 96 -11.57 10.32 -16.92
CA HIS A 96 -10.75 9.41 -16.12
C HIS A 96 -9.36 9.99 -15.83
N ILE A 97 -8.65 10.52 -16.83
CA ILE A 97 -7.34 11.15 -16.62
C ILE A 97 -7.45 12.37 -15.70
N TRP A 98 -8.49 13.19 -15.89
CA TRP A 98 -8.68 14.40 -15.11
C TRP A 98 -9.02 14.10 -13.65
N ILE A 99 -9.85 13.09 -13.36
CA ILE A 99 -10.14 12.72 -11.98
C ILE A 99 -8.90 12.16 -11.28
N ASP A 100 -8.02 11.46 -11.99
CA ASP A 100 -6.77 10.96 -11.41
C ASP A 100 -5.84 12.12 -11.02
N PHE A 101 -5.71 13.15 -11.85
CA PHE A 101 -4.92 14.34 -11.50
C PHE A 101 -5.50 15.06 -10.27
N LEU A 102 -6.83 15.24 -10.23
CA LEU A 102 -7.49 15.86 -9.09
C LEU A 102 -7.27 15.02 -7.82
N TRP A 103 -7.56 13.72 -7.90
CA TRP A 103 -7.49 12.80 -6.77
C TRP A 103 -6.06 12.66 -6.23
N LEU A 104 -5.07 12.38 -7.08
CA LEU A 104 -3.69 12.21 -6.64
C LEU A 104 -3.11 13.50 -6.06
N SER A 105 -3.43 14.66 -6.65
CA SER A 105 -3.02 15.96 -6.10
C SER A 105 -3.68 16.24 -4.75
N MET A 106 -4.98 15.94 -4.62
CA MET A 106 -5.71 16.07 -3.36
C MET A 106 -5.11 15.16 -2.27
N ILE A 107 -4.81 13.90 -2.58
CA ILE A 107 -4.20 12.96 -1.64
C ILE A 107 -2.78 13.39 -1.26
N ALA A 108 -1.99 13.88 -2.21
CA ALA A 108 -0.64 14.40 -1.94
C ALA A 108 -0.68 15.61 -0.99
N GLU A 109 -1.57 16.56 -1.24
CA GLU A 109 -1.74 17.74 -0.38
C GLU A 109 -2.35 17.35 0.99
N ALA A 110 -3.31 16.42 1.02
CA ALA A 110 -3.86 15.88 2.26
C ALA A 110 -2.78 15.17 3.10
N GLY A 111 -1.88 14.40 2.47
CA GLY A 111 -0.74 13.78 3.16
C GLY A 111 0.22 14.81 3.73
N LYS A 112 0.60 15.81 2.94
CA LYS A 112 1.48 16.92 3.37
C LYS A 112 0.86 17.71 4.52
N ARG A 113 -0.41 18.11 4.40
CA ARG A 113 -1.13 18.84 5.44
C ARG A 113 -1.41 17.98 6.67
N GLY A 114 -1.73 16.69 6.49
CA GLY A 114 -1.94 15.75 7.58
C GLY A 114 -0.70 15.70 8.48
N ILE A 115 0.48 15.57 7.89
CA ILE A 115 1.74 15.60 8.63
C ILE A 115 1.98 16.98 9.29
N ALA A 116 1.67 18.08 8.60
CA ALA A 116 1.83 19.43 9.13
C ALA A 116 0.89 19.74 10.31
N ILE A 117 -0.37 19.29 10.25
CA ILE A 117 -1.40 19.49 11.29
C ILE A 117 -1.11 18.62 12.51
N THR A 118 -0.73 17.36 12.28
CA THR A 118 -0.48 16.38 13.34
C THR A 118 0.85 16.63 14.05
N GLY A 119 1.80 17.31 13.40
CA GLY A 119 3.12 17.64 13.94
C GLY A 119 3.98 16.41 14.26
N LYS A 120 5.20 16.64 14.76
CA LYS A 120 6.15 15.54 15.06
C LYS A 120 5.63 14.56 16.11
N LYS A 121 4.85 15.04 17.10
CA LYS A 121 4.30 14.22 18.18
C LYS A 121 3.18 13.29 17.70
N GLY A 122 2.25 13.78 16.89
CA GLY A 122 1.16 12.93 16.40
C GLY A 122 1.64 11.97 15.30
N TYR A 123 2.61 12.37 14.46
CA TYR A 123 3.21 11.46 13.48
C TYR A 123 3.94 10.30 14.18
N ARG A 124 4.67 10.59 15.27
CA ARG A 124 5.24 9.57 16.16
C ARG A 124 4.19 8.61 16.70
N ALA A 125 3.07 9.14 17.22
CA ALA A 125 1.98 8.32 17.74
C ALA A 125 1.36 7.43 16.65
N MET A 126 1.13 7.98 15.46
CA MET A 126 0.58 7.22 14.32
C MET A 126 1.50 6.05 13.92
N LEU A 127 2.82 6.29 13.81
CA LEU A 127 3.79 5.24 13.53
C LEU A 127 3.80 4.15 14.62
N MET A 128 3.70 4.55 15.89
CA MET A 128 3.64 3.60 17.01
C MET A 128 2.39 2.73 16.95
N VAL A 129 1.22 3.34 16.70
CA VAL A 129 -0.06 2.62 16.59
C VAL A 129 -0.03 1.63 15.43
N PHE A 130 0.43 2.04 14.25
CA PHE A 130 0.54 1.12 13.10
C PHE A 130 1.58 0.02 13.32
N GLY A 131 2.71 0.33 13.94
CA GLY A 131 3.70 -0.67 14.31
C GLY A 131 3.15 -1.72 15.28
N ILE A 132 2.42 -1.30 16.32
CA ILE A 132 1.78 -2.21 17.27
C ILE A 132 0.69 -3.05 16.59
N LEU A 133 -0.14 -2.46 15.74
CA LEU A 133 -1.17 -3.18 14.99
C LEU A 133 -0.56 -4.24 14.07
N LEU A 134 0.53 -3.93 13.37
CA LEU A 134 1.23 -4.90 12.52
C LEU A 134 1.90 -6.01 13.33
N LEU A 135 2.51 -5.70 14.48
CA LEU A 135 3.02 -6.72 15.39
C LEU A 135 1.90 -7.66 15.85
N PHE A 136 0.77 -7.10 16.30
CA PHE A 136 -0.38 -7.86 16.75
C PHE A 136 -0.94 -8.76 15.64
N LEU A 137 -1.06 -8.23 14.43
CA LEU A 137 -1.50 -9.02 13.26
C LEU A 137 -0.51 -10.15 12.93
N GLY A 138 0.79 -9.87 12.94
CA GLY A 138 1.82 -10.88 12.68
C GLY A 138 1.79 -12.01 13.70
N VAL A 139 1.68 -11.68 14.99
CA VAL A 139 1.54 -12.67 16.07
C VAL A 139 0.25 -13.47 15.93
N ASN A 140 -0.88 -12.81 15.62
CA ASN A 140 -2.16 -13.49 15.42
C ASN A 140 -2.10 -14.51 14.27
N ILE A 141 -1.43 -14.16 13.16
CA ILE A 141 -1.25 -15.08 12.02
C ILE A 141 -0.41 -16.31 12.43
N LEU A 142 0.66 -16.12 13.20
CA LEU A 142 1.49 -17.24 13.68
C LEU A 142 0.72 -18.16 14.63
N LEU A 143 0.02 -17.59 15.63
CA LEU A 143 -0.76 -18.36 16.59
C LEU A 143 -1.87 -19.14 15.87
N LYS A 144 -2.62 -18.47 15.00
CA LYS A 144 -3.68 -19.12 14.22
C LYS A 144 -3.15 -20.27 13.37
N ARG A 145 -1.93 -20.16 12.84
CA ARG A 145 -1.32 -21.19 11.99
C ARG A 145 -0.78 -22.38 12.79
N PHE A 146 -0.06 -22.14 13.88
CA PHE A 146 0.69 -23.18 14.57
C PHE A 146 0.01 -23.72 15.84
N THR A 147 -0.80 -22.90 16.51
CA THR A 147 -1.46 -23.30 17.76
C THR A 147 -2.98 -23.38 17.63
N SER A 148 -3.56 -23.05 16.47
CA SER A 148 -5.00 -22.96 16.22
C SER A 148 -5.76 -22.02 17.18
N ILE A 149 -5.03 -21.21 17.95
CA ILE A 149 -5.58 -20.17 18.82
C ILE A 149 -5.63 -18.88 17.99
N SER A 150 -6.79 -18.26 17.88
CA SER A 150 -6.91 -16.93 17.31
C SER A 150 -7.17 -15.90 18.40
N LEU A 151 -6.46 -14.77 18.32
CA LEU A 151 -6.71 -13.59 19.14
C LEU A 151 -7.87 -12.73 18.57
N LEU A 152 -8.37 -13.11 17.39
CA LEU A 152 -9.46 -12.55 16.59
C LEU A 152 -10.16 -13.67 15.83
#